data_AF-A0A1V6H3G4-F1
#
_entry.id   AF-A0A1V6H3G4-F1
#
_cell.length_a   1.000
_cell.length_b   1.000
_cell.length_c   1.000
_cell.angle_alpha   90.00
_cell.angle_beta   90.00
_cell.angle_gamma   90.00
#
_symmetry.space_group_name_H-M   'P 1'
#
loop_
_entity.id
_entity.type
_entity.pdbx_description
1 polymer ?
#
loop_
_entity_poly.entity_id
_entity_poly.type
_entity_poly.pdbx_seq_one_letter_code
_entity_poly.pdbx_strand_id
1 'polypeptide(L)'
;MRLEWVAAPGAQTIVGESAPYLLGFQVHYQKEGGAKVSDETGNQYYNLTDLDPEATYTWQVVAAQSDGQYATSTERTFKTGAGGTTGSIRRYSSSGDLKGKYDKLSDAINEADNEDHIVVVGGTILNNETQQVTIDATWVTIYSSDPGNPFTIDMGGGGSTPGSKRENSRVFHITNGASVTIRDAIIKGGDATDEEGGGIRITAGSTVTTINATITDNKAGYYGGGVYIKGSTFNAYGTTITGNTAEAEGEWVRAYGGGVAVLSGTFNAYENTTITRNAAKVEGYVAEAYGGGVAVWEGVFNAYEGTTITGNTAEAEGDSTIAYGGGLCVGGDGTINAYAGTTITGNTAEAEGDDAMAYGGGVEVWWGTFNATETTITENTAVSSHAFGGGVDVSWGTFNAYENTTITKNAAEANGDSAEASGGGVVVGYHGTFNAQSVEISGNVAKAGGGIFWKPNGVVRTNGQVWTPRTSKKDDFSVDTGGGIQSPCDTNDPVQVFENTADDGDSTQMKVE
;
A
#
# COMPACT_ATOMS: atom_id res chain seq x y z
N MET A 1 -6.44 -25.59 18.83
CA MET A 1 -6.11 -26.92 18.27
C MET A 1 -7.12 -27.23 17.17
N ARG A 2 -6.67 -27.52 15.94
CA ARG A 2 -7.57 -27.87 14.83
C ARG A 2 -7.76 -29.39 14.78
N LEU A 3 -9.01 -29.84 14.83
CA LEU A 3 -9.42 -31.22 14.68
C LEU A 3 -9.93 -31.41 13.25
N GLU A 4 -9.46 -32.44 12.54
CA GLU A 4 -9.85 -32.71 11.17
C GLU A 4 -10.25 -34.18 11.02
N TRP A 5 -11.25 -34.44 10.19
CA TRP A 5 -11.72 -35.79 9.89
C TRP A 5 -12.19 -35.90 8.44
N VAL A 6 -12.34 -37.13 7.98
CA VAL A 6 -12.94 -37.44 6.68
C VAL A 6 -14.20 -38.24 6.93
N ALA A 7 -15.30 -37.85 6.30
CA ALA A 7 -16.53 -38.62 6.29
C ALA A 7 -17.14 -38.62 4.88
N ALA A 8 -17.72 -39.75 4.50
CA ALA A 8 -18.43 -39.91 3.24
C ALA A 8 -19.83 -40.49 3.51
N PRO A 9 -20.85 -40.12 2.72
CA PRO A 9 -22.17 -40.74 2.82
C PRO A 9 -22.09 -42.25 2.55
N GLY A 10 -22.96 -43.01 3.22
CA GLY A 10 -23.12 -44.45 2.99
C GLY A 10 -23.64 -44.79 1.58
N ALA A 11 -23.55 -46.06 1.22
CA ALA A 11 -24.07 -46.53 -0.06
C ALA A 11 -25.60 -46.48 -0.10
N GLN A 12 -26.17 -46.11 -1.25
CA GLN A 12 -27.61 -46.20 -1.48
C GLN A 12 -28.04 -47.68 -1.48
N THR A 13 -28.89 -48.05 -0.52
CA THR A 13 -29.36 -49.44 -0.34
C THR A 13 -30.79 -49.67 -0.83
N ILE A 14 -31.53 -48.59 -1.17
CA ILE A 14 -32.93 -48.64 -1.62
C ILE A 14 -33.04 -48.04 -3.03
N VAL A 15 -33.54 -48.85 -3.97
CA VAL A 15 -33.75 -48.44 -5.38
C VAL A 15 -34.98 -47.52 -5.46
N GLY A 16 -34.78 -46.26 -5.87
CA GLY A 16 -35.86 -45.28 -6.11
C GLY A 16 -35.86 -44.05 -5.19
N GLU A 17 -35.01 -44.00 -4.16
CA GLU A 17 -34.79 -42.81 -3.32
C GLU A 17 -33.54 -42.01 -3.73
N SER A 18 -33.44 -40.76 -3.30
CA SER A 18 -32.26 -39.93 -3.50
C SER A 18 -31.04 -40.53 -2.78
N ALA A 19 -29.85 -40.43 -3.38
CA ALA A 19 -28.62 -40.86 -2.71
C ALA A 19 -28.43 -40.06 -1.40
N PRO A 20 -28.03 -40.72 -0.29
CA PRO A 20 -27.88 -40.04 0.98
C PRO A 20 -26.70 -39.06 0.95
N TYR A 21 -26.82 -37.97 1.72
CA TYR A 21 -25.78 -36.97 1.91
C TYR A 21 -25.60 -36.64 3.39
N LEU A 22 -24.46 -36.03 3.75
CA LEU A 22 -24.16 -35.66 5.13
C LEU A 22 -24.92 -34.38 5.51
N LEU A 23 -25.64 -34.41 6.63
CA LEU A 23 -26.38 -33.26 7.18
C LEU A 23 -25.47 -32.35 8.02
N GLY A 24 -24.44 -32.92 8.64
CA GLY A 24 -23.54 -32.21 9.53
C GLY A 24 -22.84 -33.15 10.50
N PHE A 25 -22.06 -32.57 11.40
CA PHE A 25 -21.23 -33.28 12.35
C PHE A 25 -21.48 -32.79 13.77
N GLN A 26 -21.50 -33.72 14.72
CA GLN A 26 -21.45 -33.41 16.13
C GLN A 26 -20.07 -33.81 16.68
N VAL A 27 -19.31 -32.83 17.14
CA VAL A 27 -17.97 -33.00 17.70
C VAL A 27 -18.10 -33.11 19.20
N HIS A 28 -17.69 -34.25 19.75
CA HIS A 28 -17.62 -34.46 21.17
C HIS A 28 -16.18 -34.39 21.65
N TYR A 29 -15.93 -33.67 22.73
CA TYR A 29 -14.61 -33.60 23.34
C TYR A 29 -14.70 -33.53 24.86
N GLN A 30 -13.66 -34.02 25.54
CA GLN A 30 -13.64 -34.13 26.98
C GLN A 30 -12.22 -33.98 27.51
N LYS A 31 -12.03 -33.12 28.50
CA LYS A 31 -10.81 -33.09 29.32
C LYS A 31 -10.79 -34.32 30.22
N GLU A 32 -9.66 -34.97 30.39
CA GLU A 32 -9.48 -36.06 31.34
C GLU A 32 -9.96 -35.65 32.75
N GLY A 33 -10.94 -36.38 33.29
CA GLY A 33 -11.60 -36.07 34.57
C GLY A 33 -12.66 -34.95 34.53
N GLY A 34 -12.88 -34.31 33.38
CA GLY A 34 -13.89 -33.27 33.16
C GLY A 34 -15.20 -33.77 32.56
N ALA A 35 -16.15 -32.86 32.33
CA ALA A 35 -17.40 -33.16 31.64
C ALA A 35 -17.19 -33.28 30.11
N LYS A 36 -17.96 -34.15 29.47
CA LYS A 36 -18.00 -34.26 28.01
C LYS A 36 -18.82 -33.09 27.43
N VAL A 37 -18.23 -32.39 26.47
CA VAL A 37 -18.84 -31.28 25.72
C VAL A 37 -19.17 -31.76 24.30
N SER A 38 -20.20 -31.18 23.70
CA SER A 38 -20.69 -31.56 22.36
C SER A 38 -21.11 -30.31 21.58
N ASP A 39 -20.52 -30.10 20.41
CA ASP A 39 -20.83 -28.98 19.52
C ASP A 39 -21.19 -29.46 18.11
N GLU A 40 -21.95 -28.67 17.37
CA GLU A 40 -22.35 -28.97 15.98
C GLU A 40 -21.54 -28.15 14.98
N THR A 41 -21.19 -28.76 13.84
CA THR A 41 -20.50 -28.09 12.73
C THR A 41 -20.90 -28.68 11.39
N GLY A 42 -21.00 -27.82 10.37
CA GLY A 42 -21.17 -28.24 8.96
C GLY A 42 -19.84 -28.57 8.27
N ASN A 43 -18.71 -28.23 8.88
CA ASN A 43 -17.38 -28.41 8.30
C ASN A 43 -16.76 -29.74 8.71
N GLN A 44 -15.84 -30.28 7.89
CA GLN A 44 -15.02 -31.46 8.22
C GLN A 44 -13.82 -31.13 9.14
N TYR A 45 -13.91 -30.02 9.86
CA TYR A 45 -12.95 -29.61 10.87
C TYR A 45 -13.64 -28.84 12.00
N TYR A 46 -12.98 -28.79 13.15
CA TYR A 46 -13.41 -28.01 14.32
C TYR A 46 -12.21 -27.44 15.07
N ASN A 47 -12.32 -26.18 15.52
CA ASN A 47 -11.26 -25.49 16.25
C ASN A 47 -11.60 -25.47 17.74
N LEU A 48 -10.80 -26.18 18.54
CA LEU A 48 -10.86 -26.09 19.99
C LEU A 48 -9.97 -24.95 20.50
N THR A 49 -10.56 -24.03 21.26
CA THR A 49 -9.90 -22.93 21.98
C THR A 49 -9.95 -23.18 23.50
N ASP A 50 -9.25 -22.33 24.27
CA ASP A 50 -9.35 -22.28 25.73
C ASP A 50 -9.07 -23.62 26.45
N LEU A 51 -8.14 -24.39 25.91
CA LEU A 51 -7.76 -25.69 26.45
C LEU A 51 -6.81 -25.50 27.63
N ASP A 52 -7.07 -26.25 28.70
CA ASP A 52 -6.22 -26.29 29.86
C ASP A 52 -4.83 -26.83 29.48
N PRO A 53 -3.77 -26.30 30.09
CA PRO A 53 -2.44 -26.81 29.86
C PRO A 53 -2.13 -28.14 30.55
N GLU A 54 -1.17 -28.88 30.02
CA GLU A 54 -0.77 -30.24 30.47
C GLU A 54 -1.95 -31.19 30.65
N ALA A 55 -3.03 -30.94 29.92
CA ALA A 55 -4.26 -31.66 30.02
C ALA A 55 -4.42 -32.58 28.83
N THR A 56 -4.80 -33.81 29.12
CA THR A 56 -5.21 -34.78 28.12
C THR A 56 -6.66 -34.50 27.75
N TYR A 57 -6.95 -34.51 26.45
CA TYR A 57 -8.29 -34.40 25.90
C TYR A 57 -8.58 -35.60 25.01
N THR A 58 -9.78 -36.15 25.13
CA THR A 58 -10.33 -37.08 24.14
C THR A 58 -11.34 -36.36 23.25
N TRP A 59 -11.46 -36.81 22.00
CA TRP A 59 -12.48 -36.32 21.08
C TRP A 59 -12.94 -37.39 20.09
N GLN A 60 -14.17 -37.24 19.59
CA GLN A 60 -14.79 -38.07 18.57
C GLN A 60 -15.84 -37.27 17.81
N VAL A 61 -16.18 -37.70 16.60
CA VAL A 61 -17.18 -37.03 15.77
C VAL A 61 -18.28 -38.00 15.39
N VAL A 62 -19.52 -37.54 15.45
CA VAL A 62 -20.70 -38.24 14.93
C VAL A 62 -21.13 -37.52 13.65
N ALA A 63 -21.10 -38.23 12.52
CA ALA A 63 -21.66 -37.76 11.28
C ALA A 63 -23.14 -38.16 11.18
N ALA A 64 -24.01 -37.19 10.89
CA ALA A 64 -25.43 -37.43 10.64
C ALA A 64 -25.71 -37.46 9.14
N GLN A 65 -26.50 -38.44 8.69
CA GLN A 65 -26.85 -38.63 7.29
C GLN A 65 -28.33 -38.33 7.04
N SER A 66 -28.67 -37.92 5.82
CA SER A 66 -30.03 -37.51 5.43
C SER A 66 -31.10 -38.59 5.57
N ASP A 67 -30.71 -39.85 5.65
CA ASP A 67 -31.57 -41.02 5.86
C ASP A 67 -31.74 -41.40 7.36
N GLY A 68 -31.28 -40.53 8.26
CA GLY A 68 -31.36 -40.72 9.71
C GLY A 68 -30.32 -41.69 10.28
N GLN A 69 -29.35 -42.14 9.47
CA GLN A 69 -28.22 -42.93 9.95
C GLN A 69 -27.14 -42.04 10.56
N TYR A 70 -26.38 -42.62 11.49
CA TYR A 70 -25.26 -41.97 12.17
C TYR A 70 -24.03 -42.86 12.15
N ALA A 71 -22.85 -42.25 11.99
CA ALA A 71 -21.57 -42.93 12.11
C ALA A 71 -20.67 -42.18 13.08
N THR A 72 -20.08 -42.89 14.04
CA THR A 72 -19.17 -42.32 15.05
C THR A 72 -17.73 -42.69 14.74
N SER A 73 -16.82 -41.72 14.77
CA SER A 73 -15.39 -41.96 14.60
C SER A 73 -14.82 -42.76 15.77
N THR A 74 -13.65 -43.39 15.57
CA THR A 74 -12.82 -43.83 16.70
C THR A 74 -12.47 -42.63 17.58
N GLU A 75 -12.51 -42.81 18.89
CA GLU A 75 -12.04 -41.78 19.82
C GLU A 75 -10.54 -41.55 19.66
N ARG A 76 -10.14 -40.28 19.69
CA ARG A 76 -8.76 -39.83 19.56
C ARG A 76 -8.37 -39.05 20.79
N THR A 77 -7.09 -39.11 21.14
CA THR A 77 -6.55 -38.43 22.33
C THR A 77 -5.42 -37.51 21.91
N PHE A 78 -5.38 -36.31 22.51
CA PHE A 78 -4.23 -35.42 22.44
C PHE A 78 -3.92 -34.86 23.82
N LYS A 79 -2.67 -34.42 24.04
CA LYS A 79 -2.26 -33.77 25.27
C LYS A 79 -1.80 -32.35 24.95
N THR A 80 -2.31 -31.36 25.67
CA THR A 80 -1.79 -29.99 25.61
C THR A 80 -0.46 -29.92 26.34
N GLY A 81 0.47 -29.08 25.87
CA GLY A 81 1.77 -28.94 26.52
C GLY A 81 1.73 -28.15 27.83
N ALA A 82 2.87 -28.12 28.53
CA ALA A 82 3.17 -27.32 29.73
C ALA A 82 2.70 -25.90 29.53
N GLY A 83 1.54 -25.57 30.10
CA GLY A 83 1.11 -24.19 30.26
C GLY A 83 1.98 -23.53 31.29
N GLY A 84 3.12 -23.08 30.81
CA GLY A 84 3.55 -21.73 31.08
C GLY A 84 3.42 -20.94 29.80
N THR A 85 3.48 -19.63 29.93
CA THR A 85 4.13 -18.74 28.96
C THR A 85 5.40 -19.40 28.41
N THR A 86 5.29 -20.22 27.37
CA THR A 86 6.43 -20.58 26.53
C THR A 86 6.29 -19.71 25.32
N GLY A 87 7.19 -18.73 25.18
CA GLY A 87 7.35 -17.84 24.05
C GLY A 87 6.38 -18.01 22.90
N SER A 88 5.56 -17.00 22.65
CA SER A 88 4.69 -16.93 21.47
C SER A 88 5.47 -17.04 20.16
N ILE A 89 6.81 -17.00 20.24
CA ILE A 89 7.75 -17.07 19.12
C ILE A 89 8.57 -18.36 19.23
N ARG A 90 8.72 -19.07 18.12
CA ARG A 90 9.57 -20.25 17.98
C ARG A 90 10.57 -20.03 16.85
N ARG A 91 11.83 -20.35 17.10
CA ARG A 91 12.87 -20.34 16.06
C ARG A 91 13.18 -21.76 15.63
N TYR A 92 13.26 -21.97 14.33
CA TYR A 92 13.68 -23.21 13.71
C TYR A 92 14.87 -22.94 12.81
N SER A 93 15.81 -23.89 12.71
CA SER A 93 16.85 -23.78 11.69
C SER A 93 16.28 -23.88 10.29
N SER A 94 17.11 -23.57 9.29
CA SER A 94 16.84 -23.87 7.88
C SER A 94 16.45 -25.34 7.61
N SER A 95 16.93 -26.29 8.43
CA SER A 95 16.54 -27.71 8.38
C SER A 95 15.18 -28.03 9.02
N GLY A 96 14.54 -27.07 9.70
CA GLY A 96 13.28 -27.24 10.41
C GLY A 96 13.41 -27.74 11.86
N ASP A 97 14.62 -27.79 12.42
CA ASP A 97 14.82 -28.19 13.82
C ASP A 97 14.49 -27.05 14.78
N LEU A 98 13.65 -27.28 15.78
CA LEU A 98 13.35 -26.27 16.81
C LEU A 98 14.63 -25.90 17.58
N LYS A 99 15.03 -24.63 17.51
CA LYS A 99 16.21 -24.08 18.20
C LYS A 99 15.88 -23.41 19.52
N GLY A 100 14.72 -22.77 19.62
CA GLY A 100 14.35 -22.04 20.82
C GLY A 100 12.91 -21.55 20.84
N LYS A 101 12.50 -21.07 22.01
CA LYS A 101 11.22 -20.40 22.25
C LYS A 101 11.50 -19.06 22.92
N TYR A 102 10.83 -18.00 22.47
CA TYR A 102 11.17 -16.62 22.82
C TYR A 102 9.91 -15.80 23.09
N ASP A 103 10.02 -14.84 24.02
CA ASP A 103 8.96 -13.88 24.29
C ASP A 103 9.11 -12.62 23.42
N LYS A 104 10.33 -12.24 23.06
CA LYS A 104 10.64 -11.10 22.17
C LYS A 104 11.11 -11.57 20.81
N LEU A 105 10.74 -10.82 19.77
CA LEU A 105 11.15 -11.10 18.40
C LEU A 105 12.63 -10.81 18.20
N SER A 106 13.12 -9.73 18.80
CA SER A 106 14.53 -9.35 18.78
C SER A 106 15.43 -10.45 19.34
N ASP A 107 15.04 -11.11 20.43
CA ASP A 107 15.82 -12.22 21.01
C ASP A 107 15.91 -13.41 20.05
N ALA A 108 14.81 -13.76 19.37
CA ALA A 108 14.81 -14.83 18.37
C ALA A 108 15.70 -14.48 17.16
N ILE A 109 15.66 -13.22 16.71
CA ILE A 109 16.47 -12.72 15.59
C ILE A 109 17.96 -12.67 15.95
N ASN A 110 18.31 -12.18 17.14
CA ASN A 110 19.70 -12.02 17.56
C ASN A 110 20.46 -13.36 17.63
N GLU A 111 19.74 -14.46 17.87
CA GLU A 111 20.32 -15.80 17.87
C GLU A 111 20.21 -16.52 16.53
N ALA A 112 19.51 -15.96 15.55
CA ALA A 112 19.20 -16.61 14.27
C ALA A 112 20.45 -16.79 13.40
N ASP A 113 20.61 -17.99 12.87
CA ASP A 113 21.53 -18.25 11.78
C ASP A 113 20.86 -17.89 10.44
N ASN A 114 21.65 -17.76 9.37
CA ASN A 114 21.09 -17.54 8.04
C ASN A 114 20.15 -18.68 7.64
N GLU A 115 19.05 -18.28 7.02
CA GLU A 115 17.93 -19.12 6.58
C GLU A 115 17.07 -19.70 7.71
N ASP A 116 17.23 -19.24 8.96
CA ASP A 116 16.34 -19.61 10.05
C ASP A 116 14.90 -19.12 9.82
N HIS A 117 13.97 -19.87 10.39
CA HIS A 117 12.54 -19.60 10.38
C HIS A 117 12.07 -19.18 11.78
N ILE A 118 11.43 -18.03 11.89
CA ILE A 118 10.86 -17.52 13.12
C ILE A 118 9.33 -17.53 12.99
N VAL A 119 8.68 -18.35 13.81
CA VAL A 119 7.22 -18.57 13.79
C VAL A 119 6.59 -17.93 14.99
N VAL A 120 5.68 -16.99 14.76
CA VAL A 120 4.89 -16.33 15.81
C VAL A 120 3.51 -16.96 15.85
N VAL A 121 2.98 -17.25 17.03
CA VAL A 121 1.61 -17.76 17.17
C VAL A 121 0.63 -16.74 16.58
N GLY A 122 -0.27 -17.18 15.70
CA GLY A 122 -1.22 -16.28 15.04
C GLY A 122 -2.10 -15.49 16.01
N GLY A 123 -2.36 -14.22 15.68
CA GLY A 123 -3.09 -13.27 16.53
C GLY A 123 -2.31 -12.76 17.75
N THR A 124 -1.05 -13.18 17.93
CA THR A 124 -0.20 -12.65 19.01
C THR A 124 0.10 -11.18 18.76
N ILE A 125 -0.01 -10.35 19.79
CA ILE A 125 0.49 -8.97 19.78
C ILE A 125 1.83 -8.93 20.53
N LEU A 126 2.89 -8.62 19.81
CA LEU A 126 4.25 -8.41 20.30
C LEU A 126 4.46 -6.92 20.56
N ASN A 127 4.27 -6.51 21.81
CA ASN A 127 4.43 -5.12 22.26
C ASN A 127 5.48 -4.97 23.37
N ASN A 128 6.33 -5.96 23.56
CA ASN A 128 7.32 -6.07 24.63
C ASN A 128 8.75 -5.69 24.19
N GLU A 129 8.94 -5.31 22.93
CA GLU A 129 10.20 -4.74 22.45
C GLU A 129 10.48 -3.39 23.11
N THR A 130 11.72 -3.18 23.54
CA THR A 130 12.12 -1.94 24.22
C THR A 130 12.81 -0.94 23.29
N GLN A 131 13.14 -1.38 22.07
CA GLN A 131 13.80 -0.66 21.00
C GLN A 131 13.41 -1.30 19.67
N GLN A 132 13.69 -0.63 18.56
CA GLN A 132 13.55 -1.20 17.21
C GLN A 132 14.16 -2.60 17.10
N VAL A 133 13.49 -3.48 16.35
CA VAL A 133 14.00 -4.80 16.00
C VAL A 133 15.01 -4.64 14.86
N THR A 134 16.28 -4.93 15.14
CA THR A 134 17.35 -4.78 14.14
C THR A 134 17.71 -6.13 13.54
N ILE A 135 17.78 -6.20 12.21
CA ILE A 135 18.26 -7.36 11.44
C ILE A 135 19.46 -6.89 10.61
N ASP A 136 20.63 -7.43 10.93
CA ASP A 136 21.92 -6.97 10.41
C ASP A 136 22.65 -8.13 9.73
N ALA A 137 22.82 -8.04 8.40
CA ALA A 137 23.48 -9.06 7.57
C ALA A 137 22.91 -10.49 7.67
N THR A 138 21.74 -10.67 8.29
CA THR A 138 21.08 -11.97 8.48
C THR A 138 20.02 -12.22 7.43
N TRP A 139 19.87 -13.49 7.03
CA TRP A 139 18.79 -13.95 6.15
C TRP A 139 17.76 -14.73 6.96
N VAL A 140 16.51 -14.25 7.08
CA VAL A 140 15.49 -14.91 7.92
C VAL A 140 14.10 -14.81 7.33
N THR A 141 13.26 -15.79 7.67
CA THR A 141 11.81 -15.75 7.39
C THR A 141 11.01 -15.69 8.68
N ILE A 142 10.18 -14.65 8.84
CA ILE A 142 9.33 -14.41 10.00
C ILE A 142 7.87 -14.55 9.56
N TYR A 143 7.07 -15.38 10.23
CA TYR A 143 5.67 -15.61 9.80
C TYR A 143 4.74 -16.06 10.93
N SER A 144 3.44 -15.83 10.73
CA SER A 144 2.39 -16.36 11.60
C SER A 144 2.29 -17.89 11.48
N SER A 145 2.04 -18.58 12.60
CA SER A 145 1.70 -20.00 12.61
C SER A 145 0.32 -20.28 11.98
N ASP A 146 -0.50 -19.25 11.82
CA ASP A 146 -1.83 -19.31 11.21
C ASP A 146 -1.95 -18.20 10.15
N PRO A 147 -1.84 -18.52 8.85
CA PRO A 147 -1.90 -17.54 7.77
C PRO A 147 -3.21 -16.74 7.71
N GLY A 148 -4.30 -17.25 8.30
CA GLY A 148 -5.56 -16.51 8.40
C GLY A 148 -5.66 -15.57 9.60
N ASN A 149 -4.65 -15.58 10.47
CA ASN A 149 -4.63 -14.83 11.72
C ASN A 149 -3.23 -14.22 11.92
N PRO A 150 -2.98 -13.04 11.34
CA PRO A 150 -1.65 -12.43 11.39
C PRO A 150 -1.21 -12.14 12.82
N PHE A 151 0.09 -12.18 13.08
CA PHE A 151 0.63 -11.63 14.33
C PHE A 151 0.84 -10.13 14.18
N THR A 152 0.82 -9.39 15.28
CA THR A 152 1.08 -7.95 15.30
C THR A 152 2.39 -7.70 16.01
N ILE A 153 3.27 -6.89 15.43
CA ILE A 153 4.31 -6.20 16.17
C ILE A 153 3.89 -4.74 16.33
N ASP A 154 3.71 -4.34 17.59
CA ASP A 154 3.19 -3.02 17.96
C ASP A 154 4.22 -2.29 18.83
N MET A 155 4.85 -1.28 18.25
CA MET A 155 5.75 -0.40 18.98
C MET A 155 5.02 0.78 19.64
N GLY A 156 3.70 0.89 19.41
CA GLY A 156 2.84 1.91 19.99
C GLY A 156 2.71 1.76 21.50
N GLY A 157 2.57 2.89 22.20
CA GLY A 157 2.40 2.93 23.67
C GLY A 157 3.68 3.20 24.48
N GLY A 158 4.78 3.59 23.83
CA GLY A 158 6.01 4.03 24.50
C GLY A 158 6.02 5.48 24.98
N GLY A 159 5.20 6.34 24.36
CA GLY A 159 5.15 7.78 24.64
C GLY A 159 3.90 8.19 25.41
N SER A 160 3.90 8.05 26.74
CA SER A 160 3.01 8.85 27.62
C SER A 160 3.34 8.76 29.11
N THR A 161 4.25 7.90 29.56
CA THR A 161 4.76 7.94 30.94
C THR A 161 6.07 8.75 30.99
N PRO A 162 6.12 9.86 31.74
CA PRO A 162 7.37 10.58 31.98
C PRO A 162 8.44 9.63 32.53
N GLY A 163 9.54 9.44 31.80
CA GLY A 163 10.63 8.51 32.15
C GLY A 163 10.58 7.13 31.49
N SER A 164 9.60 6.85 30.62
CA SER A 164 9.63 5.72 29.70
C SER A 164 10.73 5.92 28.65
N LYS A 165 11.73 5.04 28.65
CA LYS A 165 12.82 5.00 27.65
C LYS A 165 12.45 4.21 26.39
N ARG A 166 11.18 4.21 25.96
CA ARG A 166 10.93 3.91 24.55
C ARG A 166 11.19 5.21 23.81
N GLU A 167 12.48 5.55 23.68
CA GLU A 167 12.94 6.62 22.78
C GLU A 167 12.27 6.39 21.43
N ASN A 168 11.76 7.44 20.77
CA ASN A 168 11.14 7.39 19.45
C ASN A 168 11.82 6.32 18.59
N SER A 169 11.16 5.18 18.40
CA SER A 169 11.73 4.01 17.74
C SER A 169 10.80 3.52 16.64
N ARG A 170 11.40 3.24 15.50
CA ARG A 170 10.79 2.47 14.42
C ARG A 170 10.50 1.02 14.84
N VAL A 171 9.73 0.29 14.03
CA VAL A 171 9.52 -1.14 14.26
C VAL A 171 10.72 -1.98 13.84
N PHE A 172 11.14 -1.89 12.57
CA PHE A 172 12.24 -2.66 12.02
C PHE A 172 13.35 -1.79 11.45
N HIS A 173 14.60 -2.18 11.71
CA HIS A 173 15.78 -1.68 11.01
C HIS A 173 16.52 -2.84 10.34
N ILE A 174 16.58 -2.83 9.02
CA ILE A 174 17.09 -3.93 8.21
C ILE A 174 18.26 -3.40 7.38
N THR A 175 19.47 -3.89 7.66
CA THR A 175 20.71 -3.27 7.17
C THR A 175 21.80 -4.28 6.80
N ASN A 176 22.87 -3.77 6.18
CA ASN A 176 24.12 -4.45 5.84
C ASN A 176 23.93 -5.74 5.02
N GLY A 177 23.05 -5.70 4.01
CA GLY A 177 22.80 -6.84 3.12
C GLY A 177 21.92 -7.93 3.73
N ALA A 178 21.16 -7.61 4.78
CA ALA A 178 20.14 -8.49 5.32
C ALA A 178 19.08 -8.85 4.25
N SER A 179 18.53 -10.06 4.33
CA SER A 179 17.47 -10.55 3.43
C SER A 179 16.33 -11.11 4.27
N VAL A 180 15.23 -10.37 4.33
CA VAL A 180 14.15 -10.64 5.29
C VAL A 180 12.85 -10.90 4.57
N THR A 181 12.20 -12.02 4.88
CA THR A 181 10.82 -12.26 4.47
C THR A 181 9.90 -12.17 5.69
N ILE A 182 8.86 -11.35 5.63
CA ILE A 182 7.84 -11.21 6.68
C ILE A 182 6.48 -11.58 6.08
N ARG A 183 5.77 -12.55 6.68
CA ARG A 183 4.48 -13.04 6.17
C ARG A 183 3.40 -12.98 7.22
N ASP A 184 2.19 -12.62 6.80
CA ASP A 184 0.99 -12.65 7.64
C ASP A 184 1.22 -11.88 8.95
N ALA A 185 1.59 -10.61 8.81
CA ALA A 185 2.03 -9.76 9.92
C ALA A 185 1.43 -8.36 9.85
N ILE A 186 1.13 -7.78 11.00
CA ILE A 186 0.77 -6.37 11.16
C ILE A 186 1.96 -5.65 11.81
N ILE A 187 2.48 -4.62 11.15
CA ILE A 187 3.64 -3.82 11.56
C ILE A 187 3.15 -2.41 11.88
N LYS A 188 3.08 -2.06 13.16
CA LYS A 188 2.45 -0.80 13.58
C LYS A 188 3.08 -0.10 14.78
N GLY A 189 2.70 1.16 14.94
CA GLY A 189 3.00 1.98 16.11
C GLY A 189 4.47 2.37 16.22
N GLY A 190 5.26 2.18 15.17
CA GLY A 190 6.62 2.71 15.13
C GLY A 190 6.58 4.23 14.98
N ASP A 191 7.37 4.93 15.78
CA ASP A 191 7.44 6.39 15.80
C ASP A 191 8.91 6.83 15.78
N ALA A 192 9.41 7.14 14.59
CA ALA A 192 10.77 7.61 14.34
C ALA A 192 10.76 9.11 14.04
N THR A 193 10.18 9.91 14.93
CA THR A 193 9.94 11.37 14.73
C THR A 193 11.20 12.20 14.45
N ASP A 194 12.38 11.73 14.87
CA ASP A 194 13.67 12.38 14.58
C ASP A 194 14.50 11.64 13.52
N GLU A 195 13.95 10.58 12.92
CA GLU A 195 14.64 9.73 11.94
C GLU A 195 13.72 9.30 10.78
N GLU A 196 14.12 8.28 10.02
CA GLU A 196 13.37 7.76 8.87
C GLU A 196 12.78 6.37 9.12
N GLY A 197 11.74 6.00 8.37
CA GLY A 197 11.20 4.65 8.32
C GLY A 197 10.51 4.24 9.62
N GLY A 198 9.34 4.82 9.90
CA GLY A 198 8.60 4.58 11.15
C GLY A 198 8.24 3.11 11.34
N GLY A 199 7.71 2.47 10.30
CA GLY A 199 7.51 1.03 10.29
C GLY A 199 8.82 0.30 10.03
N ILE A 200 9.35 0.44 8.82
CA ILE A 200 10.52 -0.31 8.35
C ILE A 200 11.54 0.64 7.73
N ARG A 201 12.79 0.57 8.19
CA ARG A 201 13.94 1.20 7.54
C ARG A 201 14.84 0.16 6.87
N ILE A 202 15.07 0.31 5.57
CA ILE A 202 15.82 -0.65 4.75
C ILE A 202 17.03 0.06 4.13
N THR A 203 18.23 -0.34 4.54
CA THR A 203 19.48 0.34 4.16
C THR A 203 20.59 -0.63 3.76
N ALA A 204 21.66 -0.07 3.16
CA ALA A 204 22.93 -0.75 2.91
C ALA A 204 22.79 -2.06 2.12
N GLY A 205 22.08 -2.01 0.99
CA GLY A 205 21.96 -3.14 0.05
C GLY A 205 21.08 -4.28 0.57
N SER A 206 20.20 -4.01 1.54
CA SER A 206 19.32 -5.03 2.12
C SER A 206 18.09 -5.27 1.25
N THR A 207 17.45 -6.41 1.44
CA THR A 207 16.21 -6.77 0.75
C THR A 207 15.14 -7.19 1.76
N VAL A 208 13.95 -6.62 1.63
CA VAL A 208 12.77 -7.01 2.42
C VAL A 208 11.67 -7.49 1.48
N THR A 209 11.03 -8.59 1.84
CA THR A 209 9.84 -9.09 1.17
C THR A 209 8.71 -9.23 2.18
N THR A 210 7.61 -8.51 1.98
CA THR A 210 6.37 -8.70 2.75
C THR A 210 5.34 -9.47 1.94
N ILE A 211 4.64 -10.40 2.59
CA ILE A 211 3.58 -11.20 1.96
C ILE A 211 2.36 -11.16 2.88
N ASN A 212 1.22 -10.71 2.36
CA ASN A 212 -0.03 -10.56 3.14
C ASN A 212 0.18 -9.80 4.46
N ALA A 213 1.01 -8.75 4.42
CA ALA A 213 1.29 -7.94 5.58
C ALA A 213 0.45 -6.66 5.60
N THR A 214 0.31 -6.05 6.76
CA THR A 214 -0.23 -4.70 6.92
C THR A 214 0.81 -3.83 7.62
N ILE A 215 1.23 -2.74 6.99
CA ILE A 215 2.10 -1.72 7.57
C ILE A 215 1.23 -0.51 7.87
N THR A 216 0.95 -0.25 9.15
CA THR A 216 -0.05 0.75 9.54
C THR A 216 0.29 1.56 10.76
N ASP A 217 -0.23 2.78 10.85
CA ASP A 217 -0.12 3.65 12.03
C ASP A 217 1.35 3.86 12.45
N ASN A 218 2.25 4.04 11.48
CA ASN A 218 3.65 4.35 11.74
C ASN A 218 3.96 5.80 11.37
N LYS A 219 4.84 6.44 12.14
CA LYS A 219 5.25 7.84 12.00
C LYS A 219 6.77 7.95 11.83
N ALA A 220 7.22 8.84 10.94
CA ALA A 220 8.61 9.23 10.78
C ALA A 220 8.74 10.74 10.65
N GLY A 221 9.93 11.30 10.94
CA GLY A 221 10.16 12.74 10.88
C GLY A 221 10.27 13.32 9.47
N TYR A 222 10.75 12.55 8.50
CA TYR A 222 11.08 13.11 7.18
C TYR A 222 10.83 12.17 6.00
N TYR A 223 11.11 10.87 6.15
CA TYR A 223 11.04 9.93 5.03
C TYR A 223 10.34 8.65 5.45
N GLY A 224 9.32 8.25 4.70
CA GLY A 224 8.74 6.91 4.78
C GLY A 224 8.10 6.65 6.14
N GLY A 225 6.91 7.23 6.39
CA GLY A 225 6.17 6.95 7.63
C GLY A 225 6.00 5.46 7.84
N GLY A 226 5.59 4.75 6.79
CA GLY A 226 5.52 3.29 6.76
C GLY A 226 6.89 2.66 6.48
N VAL A 227 7.46 2.94 5.31
CA VAL A 227 8.69 2.30 4.82
C VAL A 227 9.66 3.31 4.23
N TYR A 228 10.91 3.32 4.70
CA TYR A 228 12.01 4.05 4.08
C TYR A 228 13.02 3.10 3.45
N ILE A 229 13.35 3.32 2.18
CA ILE A 229 14.26 2.51 1.39
C ILE A 229 15.41 3.39 0.91
N LYS A 230 16.64 3.06 1.31
CA LYS A 230 17.85 3.73 0.82
C LYS A 230 18.84 2.74 0.24
N GLY A 231 19.11 2.83 -1.07
CA GLY A 231 20.06 1.94 -1.74
C GLY A 231 19.76 0.45 -1.56
N SER A 232 18.47 0.11 -1.44
CA SER A 232 17.97 -1.19 -0.99
C SER A 232 16.71 -1.60 -1.77
N THR A 233 16.20 -2.81 -1.55
CA THR A 233 15.00 -3.31 -2.24
C THR A 233 13.88 -3.67 -1.26
N PHE A 234 12.66 -3.25 -1.58
CA PHE A 234 11.44 -3.69 -0.91
C PHE A 234 10.49 -4.34 -1.91
N ASN A 235 10.05 -5.57 -1.62
CA ASN A 235 9.07 -6.32 -2.41
C ASN A 235 7.80 -6.53 -1.57
N ALA A 236 6.68 -5.98 -2.02
CA ALA A 236 5.38 -6.12 -1.37
C ALA A 236 4.48 -7.03 -2.21
N TYR A 237 4.01 -8.14 -1.63
CA TYR A 237 3.03 -9.04 -2.24
C TYR A 237 1.74 -9.03 -1.43
N GLY A 238 0.63 -8.60 -2.02
CA GLY A 238 -0.66 -8.49 -1.31
C GLY A 238 -0.55 -7.71 0.00
N THR A 239 0.35 -6.72 0.07
CA THR A 239 0.61 -5.97 1.31
C THR A 239 -0.23 -4.70 1.33
N THR A 240 -0.79 -4.38 2.49
CA THR A 240 -1.49 -3.10 2.71
C THR A 240 -0.56 -2.14 3.46
N ILE A 241 -0.32 -0.97 2.90
CA ILE A 241 0.45 0.13 3.52
C ILE A 241 -0.54 1.26 3.77
N THR A 242 -0.95 1.46 5.02
CA THR A 242 -2.07 2.35 5.33
C THR A 242 -1.89 3.20 6.58
N GLY A 243 -2.43 4.42 6.60
CA GLY A 243 -2.44 5.22 7.83
C GLY A 243 -1.05 5.59 8.36
N ASN A 244 -0.03 5.61 7.50
CA ASN A 244 1.32 5.97 7.90
C ASN A 244 1.62 7.44 7.56
N THR A 245 2.46 8.08 8.37
CA THR A 245 2.73 9.52 8.28
C THR A 245 4.22 9.82 8.28
N ALA A 246 4.68 10.60 7.30
CA ALA A 246 5.95 11.33 7.40
C ALA A 246 5.60 12.79 7.75
N GLU A 247 6.12 13.32 8.86
CA GLU A 247 5.69 14.61 9.41
C GLU A 247 6.90 15.43 9.87
N ALA A 248 7.06 16.61 9.27
CA ALA A 248 8.14 17.54 9.60
C ALA A 248 7.59 18.94 9.91
N GLU A 249 8.09 19.57 10.97
CA GLU A 249 7.71 20.93 11.35
C GLU A 249 8.94 21.86 11.37
N GLY A 250 8.79 23.08 10.85
CA GLY A 250 9.81 24.12 10.92
C GLY A 250 10.08 24.83 9.59
N GLU A 251 11.21 25.52 9.52
CA GLU A 251 11.62 26.24 8.30
C GLU A 251 12.45 25.34 7.38
N TRP A 252 12.21 25.38 6.07
CA TRP A 252 12.98 24.64 5.06
C TRP A 252 12.94 23.11 5.20
N VAL A 253 11.88 22.59 5.82
CA VAL A 253 11.67 21.17 6.08
C VAL A 253 10.98 20.46 4.92
N ARG A 254 11.13 19.13 4.87
CA ARG A 254 10.54 18.30 3.82
C ARG A 254 10.06 16.98 4.39
N ALA A 255 8.90 16.54 3.91
CA ALA A 255 8.39 15.20 4.17
C ALA A 255 8.23 14.44 2.85
N TYR A 256 8.70 13.20 2.81
CA TYR A 256 8.67 12.34 1.63
C TYR A 256 7.99 11.03 1.95
N GLY A 257 6.98 10.65 1.17
CA GLY A 257 6.40 9.32 1.21
C GLY A 257 5.76 9.02 2.56
N GLY A 258 4.52 9.46 2.79
CA GLY A 258 3.80 9.09 4.00
C GLY A 258 3.74 7.57 4.19
N GLY A 259 3.47 6.86 3.09
CA GLY A 259 3.52 5.41 3.02
C GLY A 259 4.94 4.91 2.81
N VAL A 260 5.52 5.24 1.65
CA VAL A 260 6.84 4.73 1.23
C VAL A 260 7.72 5.84 0.65
N ALA A 261 8.96 5.94 1.12
CA ALA A 261 9.99 6.77 0.52
C ALA A 261 11.12 5.91 -0.08
N VAL A 262 11.42 6.12 -1.36
CA VAL A 262 12.46 5.40 -2.10
C VAL A 262 13.58 6.37 -2.48
N LEU A 263 14.78 6.18 -1.91
CA LEU A 263 15.99 6.95 -2.21
C LEU A 263 17.07 6.03 -2.80
N SER A 264 17.38 6.20 -4.09
CA SER A 264 18.38 5.39 -4.81
C SER A 264 18.16 3.87 -4.68
N GLY A 265 16.92 3.44 -4.42
CA GLY A 265 16.54 2.06 -4.16
C GLY A 265 15.43 1.57 -5.10
N THR A 266 14.84 0.43 -4.78
CA THR A 266 13.74 -0.14 -5.55
C THR A 266 12.60 -0.56 -4.66
N PHE A 267 11.39 -0.11 -4.99
CA PHE A 267 10.15 -0.63 -4.45
C PHE A 267 9.39 -1.38 -5.54
N ASN A 268 9.02 -2.63 -5.27
CA ASN A 268 8.18 -3.45 -6.13
C ASN A 268 6.87 -3.75 -5.40
N ALA A 269 5.77 -3.16 -5.85
CA ALA A 269 4.42 -3.50 -5.42
C ALA A 269 3.85 -4.54 -6.38
N TYR A 270 3.77 -5.79 -5.94
CA TYR A 270 3.16 -6.89 -6.68
C TYR A 270 1.68 -7.02 -6.35
N GLU A 271 1.01 -7.91 -7.09
CA GLU A 271 -0.44 -8.05 -7.15
C GLU A 271 -1.17 -7.86 -5.82
N ASN A 272 -2.24 -7.07 -5.88
CA ASN A 272 -3.11 -6.69 -4.76
C ASN A 272 -2.43 -5.89 -3.63
N THR A 273 -1.26 -5.31 -3.89
CA THR A 273 -0.68 -4.34 -2.96
C THR A 273 -1.51 -3.06 -2.96
N THR A 274 -1.86 -2.59 -1.76
CA THR A 274 -2.69 -1.39 -1.56
C THR A 274 -1.92 -0.37 -0.73
N ILE A 275 -1.82 0.86 -1.23
CA ILE A 275 -1.18 2.00 -0.57
C ILE A 275 -2.27 3.04 -0.32
N THR A 276 -2.73 3.19 0.91
CA THR A 276 -3.94 3.98 1.18
C THR A 276 -3.90 4.81 2.45
N ARG A 277 -4.49 6.00 2.46
CA ARG A 277 -4.59 6.84 3.69
C ARG A 277 -3.25 7.13 4.34
N ASN A 278 -2.18 7.22 3.56
CA ASN A 278 -0.90 7.66 4.06
C ASN A 278 -0.75 9.16 3.83
N ALA A 279 0.03 9.82 4.68
CA ALA A 279 0.19 11.27 4.65
C ALA A 279 1.66 11.70 4.71
N ALA A 280 2.08 12.55 3.76
CA ALA A 280 3.27 13.36 3.93
C ALA A 280 2.81 14.74 4.39
N LYS A 281 3.22 15.16 5.59
CA LYS A 281 2.74 16.38 6.24
C LYS A 281 3.91 17.30 6.55
N VAL A 282 3.76 18.57 6.22
CA VAL A 282 4.69 19.62 6.65
C VAL A 282 3.94 20.83 7.19
N GLU A 283 4.48 21.43 8.25
CA GLU A 283 4.01 22.71 8.78
C GLU A 283 5.19 23.68 8.93
N GLY A 284 5.08 24.89 8.38
CA GLY A 284 6.05 25.96 8.60
C GLY A 284 6.27 26.90 7.41
N TYR A 285 7.48 27.43 7.29
CA TYR A 285 7.85 28.41 6.25
C TYR A 285 8.78 27.77 5.22
N VAL A 286 8.39 27.83 3.94
CA VAL A 286 9.12 27.20 2.83
C VAL A 286 9.32 25.71 3.08
N ALA A 287 8.22 25.01 3.33
CA ALA A 287 8.20 23.57 3.58
C ALA A 287 7.53 22.81 2.43
N GLU A 288 7.95 21.57 2.21
CA GLU A 288 7.53 20.79 1.05
C GLU A 288 7.10 19.35 1.43
N ALA A 289 5.89 18.96 1.05
CA ALA A 289 5.39 17.60 1.17
C ALA A 289 5.42 16.88 -0.19
N TYR A 290 6.00 15.69 -0.25
CA TYR A 290 6.18 14.91 -1.47
C TYR A 290 5.56 13.54 -1.32
N GLY A 291 4.61 13.18 -2.21
CA GLY A 291 4.10 11.82 -2.32
C GLY A 291 3.40 11.36 -1.05
N GLY A 292 2.13 11.69 -0.85
CA GLY A 292 1.39 11.22 0.33
C GLY A 292 1.43 9.70 0.47
N GLY A 293 1.28 8.99 -0.66
CA GLY A 293 1.45 7.55 -0.75
C GLY A 293 2.92 7.16 -0.90
N VAL A 294 3.52 7.51 -2.04
CA VAL A 294 4.90 7.12 -2.39
C VAL A 294 5.69 8.31 -2.94
N ALA A 295 6.90 8.50 -2.44
CA ALA A 295 7.89 9.42 -3.01
C ALA A 295 9.11 8.65 -3.52
N VAL A 296 9.57 8.97 -4.73
CA VAL A 296 10.72 8.32 -5.39
C VAL A 296 11.75 9.36 -5.79
N TRP A 297 12.98 9.21 -5.29
CA TRP A 297 14.13 10.05 -5.62
C TRP A 297 15.33 9.21 -6.02
N GLU A 298 15.86 9.40 -7.23
CA GLU A 298 16.98 8.61 -7.80
C GLU A 298 16.74 7.08 -7.78
N GLY A 299 15.51 6.65 -7.53
CA GLY A 299 15.12 5.26 -7.34
C GLY A 299 14.09 4.79 -8.35
N VAL A 300 13.60 3.57 -8.13
CA VAL A 300 12.58 2.96 -8.99
C VAL A 300 11.41 2.47 -8.16
N PHE A 301 10.20 2.80 -8.56
CA PHE A 301 8.99 2.17 -8.07
C PHE A 301 8.29 1.44 -9.22
N ASN A 302 8.08 0.13 -9.06
CA ASN A 302 7.31 -0.71 -9.98
C ASN A 302 5.98 -1.06 -9.32
N ALA A 303 4.89 -0.48 -9.81
CA ALA A 303 3.51 -0.85 -9.48
C ALA A 303 3.03 -1.87 -10.51
N TYR A 304 3.09 -3.15 -10.16
CA TYR A 304 2.59 -4.24 -11.00
C TYR A 304 1.07 -4.35 -10.93
N GLU A 305 0.53 -5.28 -11.72
CA GLU A 305 -0.89 -5.46 -11.92
C GLU A 305 -1.71 -5.52 -10.63
N GLY A 306 -2.83 -4.80 -10.58
CA GLY A 306 -3.71 -4.74 -9.41
C GLY A 306 -3.18 -3.91 -8.24
N THR A 307 -2.08 -3.15 -8.41
CA THR A 307 -1.64 -2.19 -7.39
C THR A 307 -2.63 -1.03 -7.28
N THR A 308 -3.07 -0.73 -6.06
CA THR A 308 -3.99 0.39 -5.78
C THR A 308 -3.33 1.45 -4.90
N ILE A 309 -3.31 2.70 -5.35
CA ILE A 309 -2.85 3.87 -4.61
C ILE A 309 -4.04 4.80 -4.38
N THR A 310 -4.56 4.86 -3.16
CA THR A 310 -5.85 5.55 -2.92
C THR A 310 -5.98 6.31 -1.61
N GLY A 311 -6.56 7.52 -1.65
CA GLY A 311 -6.85 8.29 -0.44
C GLY A 311 -5.60 8.73 0.30
N ASN A 312 -4.46 8.86 -0.38
CA ASN A 312 -3.24 9.38 0.23
C ASN A 312 -3.16 10.91 0.07
N THR A 313 -2.48 11.56 1.00
CA THR A 313 -2.44 13.02 1.09
C THR A 313 -1.02 13.56 1.20
N ALA A 314 -0.64 14.50 0.34
CA ALA A 314 0.48 15.40 0.59
C ALA A 314 -0.11 16.71 1.12
N GLU A 315 0.26 17.10 2.33
CA GLU A 315 -0.34 18.21 3.08
C GLU A 315 0.76 19.17 3.51
N ALA A 316 0.61 20.45 3.14
CA ALA A 316 1.59 21.48 3.45
C ALA A 316 0.89 22.74 4.00
N GLU A 317 1.18 23.09 5.26
CA GLU A 317 0.56 24.23 5.94
C GLU A 317 1.60 25.31 6.27
N GLY A 318 1.27 26.56 5.95
CA GLY A 318 2.09 27.75 6.21
C GLY A 318 2.54 28.47 4.95
N ASP A 319 3.31 29.54 5.11
CA ASP A 319 3.64 30.44 3.99
C ASP A 319 4.72 29.85 3.08
N SER A 320 4.55 30.06 1.77
CA SER A 320 5.43 29.56 0.70
C SER A 320 5.63 28.04 0.74
N THR A 321 4.60 27.31 1.17
CA THR A 321 4.63 25.85 1.27
C THR A 321 4.13 25.19 -0.01
N ILE A 322 4.57 23.95 -0.24
CA ILE A 322 4.22 23.23 -1.47
C ILE A 322 3.87 21.77 -1.19
N ALA A 323 2.74 21.33 -1.72
CA ALA A 323 2.34 19.92 -1.75
C ALA A 323 2.51 19.34 -3.17
N TYR A 324 3.24 18.25 -3.28
CA TYR A 324 3.55 17.56 -4.53
C TYR A 324 3.05 16.13 -4.48
N GLY A 325 2.15 15.74 -5.39
CA GLY A 325 1.81 14.34 -5.56
C GLY A 325 1.03 13.78 -4.38
N GLY A 326 -0.28 13.95 -4.32
CA GLY A 326 -1.07 13.36 -3.22
C GLY A 326 -0.91 11.85 -3.12
N GLY A 327 -0.92 11.18 -4.29
CA GLY A 327 -0.66 9.74 -4.39
C GLY A 327 0.83 9.47 -4.53
N LEU A 328 1.42 9.98 -5.61
CA LEU A 328 2.78 9.66 -6.05
C LEU A 328 3.57 10.93 -6.35
N CYS A 329 4.84 10.96 -5.97
CA CYS A 329 5.80 11.96 -6.44
C CYS A 329 7.07 11.27 -6.94
N VAL A 330 7.57 11.69 -8.11
CA VAL A 330 8.84 11.21 -8.65
C VAL A 330 9.76 12.36 -9.03
N GLY A 331 11.02 12.27 -8.61
CA GLY A 331 12.05 13.21 -9.02
C GLY A 331 13.48 12.76 -8.86
N GLY A 332 14.42 13.68 -9.10
CA GLY A 332 15.85 13.40 -9.06
C GLY A 332 16.27 12.24 -9.97
N ASP A 333 15.86 12.26 -11.23
CA ASP A 333 16.06 11.15 -12.18
C ASP A 333 15.41 9.81 -11.76
N GLY A 334 14.51 9.84 -10.78
CA GLY A 334 13.72 8.69 -10.35
C GLY A 334 12.73 8.22 -11.42
N THR A 335 12.31 6.96 -11.33
CA THR A 335 11.36 6.35 -12.26
C THR A 335 10.23 5.65 -11.53
N ILE A 336 8.99 5.94 -11.93
CA ILE A 336 7.80 5.16 -11.57
C ILE A 336 7.32 4.41 -12.81
N ASN A 337 7.12 3.10 -12.69
CA ASN A 337 6.48 2.26 -13.70
C ASN A 337 5.17 1.72 -13.13
N ALA A 338 4.04 2.24 -13.62
CA ALA A 338 2.71 1.71 -13.39
C ALA A 338 2.33 0.81 -14.57
N TYR A 339 2.23 -0.48 -14.30
CA TYR A 339 1.82 -1.50 -15.26
C TYR A 339 0.30 -1.69 -15.24
N ALA A 340 -0.18 -2.51 -16.17
CA ALA A 340 -1.60 -2.72 -16.43
C ALA A 340 -2.41 -3.01 -15.18
N GLY A 341 -3.57 -2.35 -15.04
CA GLY A 341 -4.45 -2.53 -13.88
C GLY A 341 -4.03 -1.76 -12.63
N THR A 342 -2.98 -0.94 -12.70
CA THR A 342 -2.65 0.01 -11.62
C THR A 342 -3.73 1.09 -11.52
N THR A 343 -4.20 1.37 -10.31
CA THR A 343 -5.19 2.43 -10.04
C THR A 343 -4.62 3.48 -9.09
N ILE A 344 -4.69 4.75 -9.46
CA ILE A 344 -4.32 5.92 -8.65
C ILE A 344 -5.58 6.76 -8.47
N THR A 345 -6.22 6.64 -7.29
CA THR A 345 -7.58 7.18 -7.11
C THR A 345 -7.83 7.89 -5.80
N GLY A 346 -8.49 9.04 -5.83
CA GLY A 346 -8.90 9.72 -4.60
C GLY A 346 -7.75 10.30 -3.78
N ASN A 347 -6.60 10.56 -4.39
CA ASN A 347 -5.46 11.13 -3.67
C ASN A 347 -5.49 12.67 -3.73
N THR A 348 -4.90 13.32 -2.72
CA THR A 348 -5.00 14.78 -2.56
C THR A 348 -3.63 15.41 -2.32
N ALA A 349 -3.28 16.43 -3.11
CA ALA A 349 -2.21 17.37 -2.77
C ALA A 349 -2.87 18.65 -2.27
N GLU A 350 -2.63 19.03 -1.02
CA GLU A 350 -3.28 20.16 -0.36
C GLU A 350 -2.22 21.08 0.26
N ALA A 351 -2.28 22.36 -0.09
CA ALA A 351 -1.40 23.36 0.49
C ALA A 351 -2.15 24.63 0.88
N GLU A 352 -1.97 25.07 2.13
CA GLU A 352 -2.64 26.23 2.72
C GLU A 352 -1.63 27.25 3.28
N GLY A 353 -1.86 28.54 3.02
CA GLY A 353 -1.00 29.64 3.47
C GLY A 353 -0.77 30.70 2.38
N ASP A 354 -0.04 31.77 2.68
CA ASP A 354 0.32 32.77 1.68
C ASP A 354 1.34 32.18 0.71
N ASP A 355 1.16 32.38 -0.60
CA ASP A 355 2.00 31.80 -1.67
C ASP A 355 2.10 30.25 -1.64
N ALA A 356 1.16 29.57 -0.97
CA ALA A 356 1.09 28.11 -0.97
C ALA A 356 0.66 27.55 -2.33
N MET A 357 1.19 26.38 -2.69
CA MET A 357 0.95 25.75 -4.00
C MET A 357 0.72 24.24 -3.89
N ALA A 358 -0.14 23.69 -4.76
CA ALA A 358 -0.34 22.25 -4.89
C ALA A 358 -0.14 21.79 -6.34
N TYR A 359 0.62 20.71 -6.51
CA TYR A 359 0.94 20.12 -7.81
C TYR A 359 0.64 18.63 -7.82
N GLY A 360 -0.05 18.15 -8.86
CA GLY A 360 -0.25 16.73 -9.07
C GLY A 360 -1.09 16.08 -7.97
N GLY A 361 -2.40 16.33 -7.93
CA GLY A 361 -3.28 15.72 -6.91
C GLY A 361 -3.12 14.19 -6.83
N GLY A 362 -3.03 13.55 -7.99
CA GLY A 362 -2.66 12.15 -8.11
C GLY A 362 -1.14 11.95 -8.14
N VAL A 363 -0.49 12.55 -9.15
CA VAL A 363 0.92 12.31 -9.47
C VAL A 363 1.66 13.61 -9.77
N GLU A 364 2.79 13.82 -9.08
CA GLU A 364 3.80 14.82 -9.46
C GLU A 364 4.97 14.15 -10.17
N VAL A 365 5.39 14.72 -11.31
CA VAL A 365 6.57 14.30 -12.06
C VAL A 365 7.54 15.47 -12.21
N TRP A 366 8.49 15.57 -11.28
CA TRP A 366 9.47 16.66 -11.21
C TRP A 366 10.90 16.18 -11.39
N TRP A 367 11.52 16.41 -12.56
CA TRP A 367 12.83 15.82 -12.89
C TRP A 367 12.86 14.28 -12.87
N GLY A 368 11.70 13.65 -12.96
CA GLY A 368 11.56 12.19 -12.97
C GLY A 368 10.94 11.67 -14.26
N THR A 369 10.75 10.35 -14.30
CA THR A 369 9.96 9.70 -15.34
C THR A 369 8.80 8.92 -14.71
N PHE A 370 7.60 9.13 -15.22
CA PHE A 370 6.44 8.30 -14.91
C PHE A 370 5.99 7.57 -16.18
N ASN A 371 6.05 6.25 -16.16
CA ASN A 371 5.52 5.37 -17.20
C ASN A 371 4.21 4.75 -16.72
N ALA A 372 3.12 5.05 -17.40
CA ALA A 372 1.79 4.50 -17.16
C ALA A 372 1.36 3.68 -18.37
N THR A 373 0.99 2.42 -18.16
CA THR A 373 0.50 1.51 -19.19
C THR A 373 -0.76 0.85 -18.66
N GLU A 374 -1.90 1.01 -19.32
CA GLU A 374 -3.22 0.54 -18.85
C GLU A 374 -3.51 0.98 -17.38
N THR A 375 -3.12 2.20 -17.04
CA THR A 375 -3.28 2.78 -15.70
C THR A 375 -4.54 3.63 -15.63
N THR A 376 -5.28 3.55 -14.52
CA THR A 376 -6.39 4.47 -14.23
C THR A 376 -5.95 5.53 -13.22
N ILE A 377 -6.05 6.82 -13.60
CA ILE A 377 -5.76 7.99 -12.75
C ILE A 377 -7.06 8.76 -12.59
N THR A 378 -7.74 8.61 -11.45
CA THR A 378 -9.10 9.15 -11.31
C THR A 378 -9.42 9.77 -9.96
N GLU A 379 -10.31 10.76 -9.92
CA GLU A 379 -10.82 11.34 -8.67
C GLU A 379 -9.70 11.90 -7.77
N ASN A 380 -8.56 12.29 -8.33
CA ASN A 380 -7.49 12.93 -7.57
C ASN A 380 -7.65 14.45 -7.60
N THR A 381 -7.20 15.10 -6.52
CA THR A 381 -7.44 16.54 -6.33
C THR A 381 -6.17 17.27 -5.92
N ALA A 382 -5.87 18.38 -6.60
CA ALA A 382 -4.90 19.38 -6.12
C ALA A 382 -5.70 20.56 -5.56
N VAL A 383 -5.40 20.99 -4.32
CA VAL A 383 -6.12 22.06 -3.61
C VAL A 383 -5.12 23.07 -3.07
N SER A 384 -5.16 24.31 -3.57
CA SER A 384 -4.37 25.41 -3.01
C SER A 384 -4.78 26.76 -3.62
N SER A 385 -4.20 27.87 -3.17
CA SER A 385 -4.40 29.16 -3.84
C SER A 385 -3.87 29.11 -5.27
N HIS A 386 -2.88 28.26 -5.52
CA HIS A 386 -2.37 27.91 -6.83
C HIS A 386 -2.30 26.39 -6.97
N ALA A 387 -3.30 25.80 -7.63
CA ALA A 387 -3.43 24.37 -7.85
C ALA A 387 -3.19 24.00 -9.31
N PHE A 388 -2.33 23.00 -9.53
CA PHE A 388 -1.93 22.55 -10.86
C PHE A 388 -2.00 21.03 -10.94
N GLY A 389 -2.68 20.51 -11.97
CA GLY A 389 -2.64 19.08 -12.28
C GLY A 389 -3.43 18.26 -11.27
N GLY A 390 -4.76 18.29 -11.33
CA GLY A 390 -5.58 17.47 -10.43
C GLY A 390 -5.22 15.98 -10.50
N GLY A 391 -5.05 15.47 -11.73
CA GLY A 391 -4.57 14.12 -11.98
C GLY A 391 -3.04 14.06 -11.95
N VAL A 392 -2.40 14.76 -12.88
CA VAL A 392 -0.94 14.74 -13.09
C VAL A 392 -0.40 16.14 -13.34
N ASP A 393 0.69 16.53 -12.67
CA ASP A 393 1.58 17.60 -13.15
C ASP A 393 2.91 16.99 -13.60
N VAL A 394 3.40 17.44 -14.75
CA VAL A 394 4.72 17.10 -15.26
C VAL A 394 5.51 18.36 -15.57
N SER A 395 6.56 18.58 -14.80
CA SER A 395 7.43 19.76 -14.88
C SER A 395 8.89 19.30 -14.82
N TRP A 396 9.70 19.65 -15.83
CA TRP A 396 11.09 19.15 -15.98
C TRP A 396 11.26 17.63 -16.05
N GLY A 397 10.17 16.87 -16.02
CA GLY A 397 10.15 15.42 -16.14
C GLY A 397 9.49 14.93 -17.42
N THR A 398 9.29 13.61 -17.48
CA THR A 398 8.59 12.96 -18.58
C THR A 398 7.45 12.09 -18.05
N PHE A 399 6.24 12.36 -18.51
CA PHE A 399 5.09 11.49 -18.31
C PHE A 399 4.80 10.76 -19.63
N ASN A 400 4.82 9.44 -19.55
CA ASN A 400 4.55 8.52 -20.64
C ASN A 400 3.24 7.78 -20.32
N ALA A 401 2.16 8.10 -21.02
CA ALA A 401 0.88 7.41 -20.90
C ALA A 401 0.63 6.57 -22.15
N TYR A 402 0.53 5.26 -21.94
CA TYR A 402 0.43 4.25 -22.99
C TYR A 402 -0.78 3.36 -22.77
N GLU A 403 -1.25 2.76 -23.87
CA GLU A 403 -2.16 1.61 -23.89
C GLU A 403 -3.37 1.76 -22.95
N ASN A 404 -4.45 2.38 -23.42
CA ASN A 404 -5.70 2.55 -22.67
C ASN A 404 -5.54 3.17 -21.27
N THR A 405 -4.50 3.98 -21.05
CA THR A 405 -4.38 4.77 -19.82
C THR A 405 -5.51 5.81 -19.79
N THR A 406 -6.20 5.92 -18.65
CA THR A 406 -7.32 6.83 -18.44
C THR A 406 -6.99 7.87 -17.36
N ILE A 407 -7.31 9.13 -17.64
CA ILE A 407 -7.09 10.26 -16.74
C ILE A 407 -8.44 10.97 -16.58
N THR A 408 -9.20 10.58 -15.55
CA THR A 408 -10.61 10.93 -15.47
C THR A 408 -11.04 11.56 -14.16
N LYS A 409 -12.00 12.49 -14.18
CA LYS A 409 -12.62 13.02 -12.94
C LYS A 409 -11.65 13.60 -11.91
N ASN A 410 -10.47 14.02 -12.34
CA ASN A 410 -9.52 14.68 -11.46
C ASN A 410 -9.81 16.19 -11.41
N ALA A 411 -9.44 16.84 -10.31
CA ALA A 411 -9.79 18.23 -10.06
C ALA A 411 -8.57 19.07 -9.62
N ALA A 412 -8.37 20.22 -10.25
CA ALA A 412 -7.55 21.28 -9.71
C ALA A 412 -8.50 22.33 -9.11
N GLU A 413 -8.49 22.45 -7.79
CA GLU A 413 -9.39 23.30 -7.02
C GLU A 413 -8.60 24.43 -6.38
N ALA A 414 -9.08 25.67 -6.54
CA ALA A 414 -8.39 26.81 -5.98
C ALA A 414 -9.17 27.48 -4.85
N ASN A 415 -8.52 27.69 -3.71
CA ASN A 415 -9.07 28.37 -2.54
C ASN A 415 -8.58 29.85 -2.48
N GLY A 416 -9.46 30.77 -2.08
CA GLY A 416 -9.13 32.21 -1.95
C GLY A 416 -9.37 33.10 -3.18
N ASP A 417 -9.02 34.39 -3.07
CA ASP A 417 -9.43 35.46 -3.99
C ASP A 417 -8.50 35.64 -5.22
N SER A 418 -7.23 35.22 -5.14
CA SER A 418 -6.23 35.28 -6.23
C SER A 418 -5.98 33.93 -6.89
N ALA A 419 -7.02 33.09 -6.90
CA ALA A 419 -6.90 31.65 -6.99
C ALA A 419 -6.73 31.11 -8.42
N GLU A 420 -5.58 30.49 -8.72
CA GLU A 420 -5.29 29.81 -9.99
C GLU A 420 -5.51 28.30 -9.85
N ALA A 421 -6.36 27.71 -10.71
CA ALA A 421 -6.58 26.27 -10.76
C ALA A 421 -6.53 25.81 -12.21
N SER A 422 -5.50 25.05 -12.57
CA SER A 422 -5.20 24.74 -13.97
C SER A 422 -4.91 23.27 -14.20
N GLY A 423 -5.41 22.72 -15.30
CA GLY A 423 -5.13 21.33 -15.68
C GLY A 423 -5.79 20.33 -14.75
N GLY A 424 -7.11 20.16 -14.84
CA GLY A 424 -7.82 19.20 -13.98
C GLY A 424 -7.29 17.79 -14.18
N GLY A 425 -7.10 17.39 -15.44
CA GLY A 425 -6.48 16.12 -15.81
C GLY A 425 -4.95 16.20 -15.75
N VAL A 426 -4.34 16.95 -16.67
CA VAL A 426 -2.89 17.02 -16.84
C VAL A 426 -2.39 18.45 -16.98
N VAL A 427 -1.37 18.84 -16.21
CA VAL A 427 -0.54 20.01 -16.50
C VAL A 427 0.75 19.56 -17.16
N VAL A 428 1.05 20.16 -18.31
CA VAL A 428 2.34 20.01 -18.98
C VAL A 428 3.11 21.30 -18.76
N GLY A 429 3.87 21.29 -17.67
CA GLY A 429 4.59 22.43 -17.13
C GLY A 429 5.85 22.79 -17.92
N TYR A 430 6.66 23.67 -17.32
CA TYR A 430 7.90 24.12 -17.94
C TYR A 430 8.86 22.95 -18.15
N HIS A 431 9.30 22.77 -19.40
CA HIS A 431 10.20 21.67 -19.82
C HIS A 431 9.66 20.25 -19.54
N GLY A 432 8.39 20.14 -19.15
CA GLY A 432 7.70 18.85 -19.04
C GLY A 432 7.45 18.25 -20.42
N THR A 433 7.56 16.93 -20.51
CA THR A 433 7.14 16.17 -21.68
C THR A 433 5.98 15.24 -21.32
N PHE A 434 4.88 15.35 -22.05
CA PHE A 434 3.77 14.39 -22.00
C PHE A 434 3.70 13.61 -23.32
N ASN A 435 3.96 12.31 -23.26
CA ASN A 435 3.81 11.40 -24.40
C ASN A 435 2.51 10.60 -24.21
N ALA A 436 1.48 10.93 -24.99
CA ALA A 436 0.17 10.30 -24.95
C ALA A 436 -0.03 9.36 -26.14
N GLN A 437 -0.20 8.06 -25.89
CA GLN A 437 -0.48 7.05 -26.91
C GLN A 437 -1.60 6.11 -26.42
N SER A 438 -2.76 6.13 -27.07
CA SER A 438 -3.94 5.36 -26.62
C SER A 438 -4.41 5.83 -25.23
N VAL A 439 -4.78 7.11 -25.11
CA VAL A 439 -5.10 7.78 -23.84
C VAL A 439 -6.47 8.43 -23.90
N GLU A 440 -7.24 8.28 -22.82
CA GLU A 440 -8.47 9.00 -22.58
C GLU A 440 -8.28 10.04 -21.47
N ILE A 441 -8.73 11.27 -21.71
CA ILE A 441 -8.74 12.35 -20.72
C ILE A 441 -10.15 12.95 -20.66
N SER A 442 -10.91 12.62 -19.61
CA SER A 442 -12.34 12.95 -19.56
C SER A 442 -12.88 13.32 -18.18
N GLY A 443 -13.91 14.16 -18.13
CA GLY A 443 -14.61 14.52 -16.88
C GLY A 443 -13.76 15.26 -15.83
N ASN A 444 -12.57 15.76 -16.18
CA ASN A 444 -11.70 16.49 -15.27
C ASN A 444 -12.13 17.96 -15.12
N VAL A 445 -11.80 18.59 -13.99
CA VAL A 445 -12.30 19.93 -13.61
C VAL A 445 -11.14 20.85 -13.21
N ALA A 446 -11.13 22.08 -13.72
CA ALA A 446 -10.23 23.15 -13.29
C ALA A 446 -10.85 24.53 -13.56
N LYS A 447 -10.17 25.63 -13.23
CA LYS A 447 -10.57 26.97 -13.72
C LYS A 447 -10.17 27.20 -15.18
N ALA A 448 -9.03 26.65 -15.59
CA ALA A 448 -8.53 26.68 -16.97
C ALA A 448 -7.98 25.32 -17.40
N GLY A 449 -8.26 24.89 -18.63
CA GLY A 449 -7.76 23.62 -19.14
C GLY A 449 -8.24 22.42 -18.32
N GLY A 450 -9.55 22.18 -18.25
CA GLY A 450 -10.13 21.08 -17.47
C GLY A 450 -9.45 19.74 -17.78
N GLY A 451 -9.26 19.42 -19.06
CA GLY A 451 -8.49 18.26 -19.50
C GLY A 451 -6.97 18.50 -19.38
N ILE A 452 -6.44 19.41 -20.19
CA ILE A 452 -5.00 19.69 -20.29
C ILE A 452 -4.70 21.18 -20.12
N PHE A 453 -3.64 21.51 -19.39
CA PHE A 453 -3.03 22.84 -19.38
C PHE A 453 -1.58 22.77 -19.91
N TRP A 454 -1.32 23.44 -21.03
CA TRP A 454 -0.06 23.32 -21.78
C TRP A 454 0.74 24.63 -21.75
N LYS A 455 1.75 24.70 -20.86
CA LYS A 455 2.63 25.87 -20.66
C LYS A 455 3.66 26.07 -21.79
N PRO A 456 4.20 27.30 -22.01
CA PRO A 456 4.98 27.68 -23.20
C PRO A 456 6.14 26.74 -23.59
N ASN A 457 6.83 26.13 -22.62
CA ASN A 457 7.98 25.24 -22.86
C ASN A 457 7.69 23.75 -22.63
N GLY A 458 6.45 23.39 -22.33
CA GLY A 458 6.02 21.99 -22.27
C GLY A 458 5.89 21.40 -23.67
N VAL A 459 6.00 20.08 -23.79
CA VAL A 459 5.81 19.39 -25.08
C VAL A 459 4.84 18.22 -24.93
N VAL A 460 3.79 18.23 -25.75
CA VAL A 460 2.83 17.12 -25.85
C VAL A 460 3.02 16.39 -27.16
N ARG A 461 3.08 15.05 -27.11
CA ARG A 461 3.32 14.20 -28.28
C ARG A 461 2.40 12.99 -28.33
N THR A 462 2.15 12.53 -29.54
CA THR A 462 1.59 11.19 -29.84
C THR A 462 2.50 10.52 -30.86
N ASN A 463 2.91 9.27 -30.58
CA ASN A 463 3.87 8.51 -31.40
C ASN A 463 5.13 9.33 -31.79
N GLY A 464 5.63 10.14 -30.85
CA GLY A 464 6.80 11.00 -31.06
C GLY A 464 6.54 12.27 -31.88
N GLN A 465 5.36 12.45 -32.46
CA GLN A 465 4.96 13.66 -33.17
C GLN A 465 4.35 14.67 -32.21
N VAL A 466 4.77 15.93 -32.30
CA VAL A 466 4.22 17.02 -31.48
C VAL A 466 2.81 17.35 -31.92
N TRP A 467 1.94 17.63 -30.96
CA TRP A 467 0.56 18.00 -31.25
C TRP A 467 0.46 19.32 -32.01
N THR A 468 -0.37 19.36 -33.05
CA THR A 468 -0.58 20.55 -33.90
C THR A 468 -2.06 20.72 -34.31
N PRO A 469 -2.58 21.96 -34.38
CA PRO A 469 -1.94 23.22 -33.98
C PRO A 469 -1.97 23.41 -32.46
N ARG A 470 -0.88 23.98 -31.92
CA ARG A 470 -0.77 24.33 -30.50
C ARG A 470 -1.65 25.55 -30.18
N THR A 471 -2.91 25.31 -29.87
CA THR A 471 -3.96 26.31 -29.63
C THR A 471 -4.95 25.79 -28.61
N SER A 472 -5.50 26.66 -27.76
CA SER A 472 -6.54 26.29 -26.79
C SER A 472 -7.76 25.66 -27.48
N LYS A 473 -8.42 24.73 -26.78
CA LYS A 473 -9.58 23.97 -27.24
C LYS A 473 -10.69 24.01 -26.21
N LYS A 474 -11.85 24.49 -26.67
CA LYS A 474 -13.11 24.47 -25.95
C LYS A 474 -13.90 23.19 -26.24
N ASP A 475 -14.05 22.85 -27.51
CA ASP A 475 -14.81 21.69 -27.90
C ASP A 475 -13.98 20.42 -27.77
N ASP A 476 -14.67 19.29 -27.59
CA ASP A 476 -14.07 17.95 -27.58
C ASP A 476 -13.19 17.76 -28.83
N PHE A 477 -12.06 17.09 -28.63
CA PHE A 477 -11.10 16.83 -29.69
C PHE A 477 -10.43 15.47 -29.54
N SER A 478 -9.91 14.99 -30.65
CA SER A 478 -9.04 13.81 -30.70
C SER A 478 -7.68 14.17 -31.31
N VAL A 479 -6.69 13.28 -31.15
CA VAL A 479 -5.37 13.46 -31.77
C VAL A 479 -4.96 12.22 -32.52
N ASP A 480 -4.68 12.39 -33.81
CA ASP A 480 -4.26 11.30 -34.69
C ASP A 480 -2.82 10.83 -34.42
N THR A 481 -2.45 9.71 -35.05
CA THR A 481 -1.09 9.13 -34.95
C THR A 481 0.04 10.04 -35.43
N GLY A 482 -0.27 11.09 -36.21
CA GLY A 482 0.66 12.10 -36.68
C GLY A 482 0.75 13.34 -35.77
N GLY A 483 0.04 13.36 -34.64
CA GLY A 483 -0.06 14.52 -33.75
C GLY A 483 -1.02 15.60 -34.26
N GLY A 484 -1.85 15.31 -35.27
CA GLY A 484 -2.88 16.23 -35.74
C GLY A 484 -4.06 16.28 -34.78
N ILE A 485 -4.36 17.46 -34.23
CA ILE A 485 -5.55 17.68 -33.40
C ILE A 485 -6.76 17.83 -34.32
N GLN A 486 -7.78 17.00 -34.10
CA GLN A 486 -9.02 16.97 -34.87
C GLN A 486 -10.22 17.38 -34.02
N SER A 487 -11.07 18.25 -34.57
CA SER A 487 -12.35 18.61 -33.97
C SER A 487 -13.36 18.83 -35.10
N PRO A 488 -14.48 18.08 -35.15
CA PRO A 488 -14.99 17.11 -34.15
C PRO A 488 -14.11 15.86 -34.00
N CYS A 489 -14.24 15.13 -32.89
CA CYS A 489 -13.45 13.94 -32.59
C CYS A 489 -13.64 12.82 -33.63
N ASP A 490 -12.56 12.12 -33.95
CA ASP A 490 -12.58 10.78 -34.55
C ASP A 490 -12.33 9.75 -33.45
N THR A 491 -13.28 8.82 -33.24
CA THR A 491 -13.16 7.77 -32.22
C THR A 491 -12.07 6.74 -32.51
N ASN A 492 -11.52 6.73 -33.73
CA ASN A 492 -10.41 5.85 -34.11
C ASN A 492 -9.03 6.46 -33.76
N ASP A 493 -8.99 7.74 -33.40
CA ASP A 493 -7.75 8.40 -33.01
C ASP A 493 -7.26 7.88 -31.65
N PRO A 494 -5.94 7.72 -31.47
CA PRO A 494 -5.35 7.16 -30.27
C PRO A 494 -5.47 8.06 -29.04
N VAL A 495 -5.82 9.34 -29.16
CA VAL A 495 -6.03 10.19 -27.97
C VAL A 495 -7.38 10.85 -28.06
N GLN A 496 -8.14 10.76 -26.96
CA GLN A 496 -9.48 11.34 -26.83
C GLN A 496 -9.49 12.30 -25.63
N VAL A 497 -9.94 13.54 -25.85
CA VAL A 497 -10.09 14.56 -24.81
C VAL A 497 -11.49 15.15 -24.90
N PHE A 498 -12.34 14.83 -23.93
CA PHE A 498 -13.77 15.15 -23.99
C PHE A 498 -14.39 15.32 -22.61
N GLU A 499 -15.55 16.00 -22.54
CA GLU A 499 -16.35 16.13 -21.31
C GLU A 499 -15.61 16.73 -20.10
N ASN A 500 -14.46 17.37 -20.30
CA ASN A 500 -13.79 18.13 -19.23
C ASN A 500 -14.45 19.50 -19.01
N THR A 501 -14.31 20.06 -17.81
CA THR A 501 -14.92 21.32 -17.38
C THR A 501 -13.86 22.36 -17.01
N ALA A 502 -14.04 23.59 -17.49
CA ALA A 502 -13.25 24.75 -17.07
C ALA A 502 -14.14 25.99 -16.85
N ASP A 503 -13.87 26.74 -15.78
CA ASP A 503 -14.62 27.96 -15.43
C ASP A 503 -14.45 29.09 -16.44
N ASP A 504 -13.30 29.19 -17.10
CA ASP A 504 -13.06 30.22 -18.11
C ASP A 504 -13.91 30.05 -19.38
N GLY A 505 -14.59 28.91 -19.53
CA GLY A 505 -15.56 28.61 -20.59
C GLY A 505 -14.99 28.56 -22.01
N ASP A 506 -13.73 28.92 -22.21
CA ASP A 506 -13.06 29.08 -23.50
C ASP A 506 -11.91 28.08 -23.69
N SER A 507 -11.56 27.31 -22.65
CA SER A 507 -10.47 26.32 -22.68
C SER A 507 -10.79 25.01 -21.95
N THR A 508 -12.07 24.62 -21.92
CA THR A 508 -12.60 23.43 -21.21
C THR A 508 -11.79 22.16 -21.43
N GLN A 509 -11.41 21.85 -22.67
CA GLN A 509 -10.63 20.64 -22.97
C GLN A 509 -9.12 20.88 -22.87
N MET A 510 -8.63 22.01 -23.40
CA MET A 510 -7.21 22.34 -23.35
C MET A 510 -6.97 23.84 -23.31
N LYS A 511 -6.13 24.31 -22.37
CA LYS A 511 -5.57 25.66 -22.37
C LYS A 511 -4.14 25.63 -22.86
N VAL A 512 -3.78 26.55 -23.75
CA VAL A 512 -2.41 26.80 -24.17
C VAL A 512 -2.03 28.23 -23.77
N GLU A 513 -0.85 28.37 -23.18
CA GLU A 513 -0.20 29.66 -22.86
C GLU A 513 0.89 30.05 -23.86
#